data_AF-A0A956IYV6-F1
#
_entry.id   AF-A0A956IYV6-F1
#
_cell.length_a   1.000
_cell.length_b   1.000
_cell.length_c   1.000
_cell.angle_alpha   90.00
_cell.angle_beta   90.00
_cell.angle_gamma   90.00
#
_symmetry.space_group_name_H-M   'P 1'
#
loop_
_entity.id
_entity.type
_entity.pdbx_description
1 polymer ?
#
loop_
_entity_poly.entity_id
_entity_poly.type
_entity_poly.pdbx_seq_one_letter_code
_entity_poly.pdbx_strand_id
1 'polypeptide(L)'
;CKNAACGDGFLQPGEECDDGNMVNTDFCTNMCKLPKCGDGYKQPGEECDDGNQINTDTCTNVCKNAKCGDGYKQPGEACDDGNLNNGDGCSNTCEIEPG
;
A
#
# COMPACT_ATOMS: atom_id res chain seq x y z
N CYS A 1 18.77 26.02 -23.36
CA CYS A 1 17.72 25.20 -22.74
C CYS A 1 18.28 23.79 -22.53
N LYS A 2 18.08 23.20 -21.36
CA LYS A 2 18.36 21.78 -21.10
C LYS A 2 17.14 20.98 -21.59
N ASN A 3 17.35 19.79 -22.13
CA ASN A 3 16.24 18.95 -22.56
C ASN A 3 15.46 18.48 -21.33
N ALA A 4 14.15 18.32 -21.47
CA ALA A 4 13.33 17.78 -20.39
C ALA A 4 13.77 16.34 -20.08
N ALA A 5 13.94 16.01 -18.80
CA ALA A 5 14.46 14.73 -18.37
C ALA A 5 14.04 14.46 -16.92
N CYS A 6 13.39 13.32 -16.71
CA CYS A 6 13.03 12.88 -15.38
C CYS A 6 14.26 12.55 -14.53
N GLY A 7 14.25 12.99 -13.28
CA GLY A 7 15.34 12.80 -12.31
C GLY A 7 16.45 13.84 -12.44
N ASP A 8 16.18 14.98 -13.07
CA ASP A 8 17.18 16.02 -13.33
C ASP A 8 17.14 17.19 -12.33
N GLY A 9 16.20 17.13 -11.39
CA GLY A 9 15.99 18.05 -10.28
C GLY A 9 15.04 19.19 -10.60
N PHE A 10 14.43 19.21 -11.79
CA PHE A 10 13.59 20.31 -12.24
C PHE A 10 12.22 19.83 -12.71
N LEU A 11 11.17 20.18 -11.96
CA LEU A 11 9.79 19.88 -12.35
C LEU A 11 9.42 20.55 -13.69
N GLN A 12 9.08 19.74 -14.68
CA GLN A 12 8.76 20.16 -16.04
C GLN A 12 7.32 19.80 -16.46
N PRO A 13 6.79 20.41 -17.55
CA PRO A 13 5.47 20.06 -18.07
C PRO A 13 5.35 18.57 -18.42
N GLY A 14 4.43 17.86 -17.77
CA GLY A 14 4.18 16.42 -17.96
C GLY A 14 4.62 15.56 -16.77
N GLU A 15 5.48 16.11 -15.91
CA GLU A 15 5.93 15.50 -14.67
C GLU A 15 5.00 15.88 -13.51
N GLU A 16 4.77 14.95 -12.59
CA GLU A 16 4.06 15.23 -11.33
C GLU A 16 5.03 15.54 -10.19
N CYS A 17 6.27 15.06 -10.31
CA CYS A 17 7.40 15.29 -9.41
C CYS A 17 8.71 15.16 -10.19
N ASP A 18 9.79 15.71 -9.64
CA ASP A 18 11.18 15.40 -10.01
C ASP A 18 12.04 15.69 -8.76
N ASP A 19 12.68 14.67 -8.22
CA ASP A 19 13.49 14.79 -7.00
C ASP A 19 15.01 14.71 -7.26
N GLY A 20 15.39 14.79 -8.54
CA GLY A 20 16.79 14.84 -8.97
C GLY A 20 17.51 13.51 -8.95
N ASN A 21 16.79 12.38 -8.89
CA ASN A 21 17.41 11.06 -8.96
C ASN A 21 16.54 10.04 -9.73
N MET A 22 17.00 8.78 -9.80
CA MET A 22 16.32 7.68 -10.51
C MET A 22 16.10 6.47 -9.57
N VAL A 23 15.53 6.71 -8.39
CA VAL A 23 15.20 5.72 -7.38
C VAL A 23 13.67 5.66 -7.19
N ASN A 24 13.04 4.54 -7.58
CA ASN A 24 11.58 4.43 -7.49
C ASN A 24 11.01 4.41 -6.06
N THR A 25 11.84 4.17 -5.04
CA THR A 25 11.41 3.93 -3.65
C THR A 25 11.58 5.16 -2.75
N ASP A 26 11.50 6.35 -3.33
CA ASP A 26 11.52 7.61 -2.61
C ASP A 26 10.31 8.50 -2.98
N PHE A 27 10.47 9.82 -2.92
CA PHE A 27 9.36 10.74 -3.11
C PHE A 27 8.94 10.91 -4.58
N CYS A 28 9.71 10.38 -5.54
CA CYS A 28 9.37 10.46 -6.95
C CYS A 28 9.77 9.19 -7.72
N THR A 29 8.82 8.57 -8.41
CA THR A 29 9.15 7.40 -9.25
C THR A 29 10.01 7.82 -10.45
N ASN A 30 10.73 6.85 -11.05
CA ASN A 30 11.54 7.04 -12.25
C ASN A 30 10.72 7.40 -13.51
N MET A 31 9.39 7.42 -13.38
CA MET A 31 8.44 7.88 -14.38
C MET A 31 7.99 9.33 -14.15
N CYS A 32 8.60 10.02 -13.17
CA CYS A 32 8.23 11.34 -12.71
C CYS A 32 6.76 11.45 -12.33
N LYS A 33 6.30 10.38 -11.65
CA LYS A 33 4.98 10.25 -11.05
C LYS A 33 5.10 10.17 -9.56
N LEU A 34 4.15 10.80 -8.87
CA LEU A 34 4.09 10.69 -7.43
C LEU A 34 3.90 9.23 -7.03
N PRO A 35 4.60 8.76 -5.98
CA PRO A 35 4.41 7.43 -5.43
C PRO A 35 2.95 7.17 -5.07
N LYS A 36 2.47 5.96 -5.31
CA LYS A 36 1.10 5.56 -4.98
C LYS A 36 1.09 4.12 -4.46
N CYS A 37 0.28 3.90 -3.43
CA CYS A 37 0.03 2.55 -2.96
C CYS A 37 -0.52 1.64 -4.08
N GLY A 38 0.10 0.48 -4.21
CA GLY A 38 -0.17 -0.52 -5.25
C GLY A 38 0.60 -0.29 -6.54
N ASP A 39 1.66 0.53 -6.54
CA ASP A 39 2.50 0.78 -7.72
C ASP A 39 3.67 -0.21 -7.87
N GLY A 40 3.85 -1.10 -6.88
CA GLY A 40 4.88 -2.13 -6.85
C GLY A 40 6.18 -1.67 -6.18
N TYR A 41 6.24 -0.43 -5.68
CA TYR A 41 7.39 0.13 -5.00
C TYR A 41 7.01 0.49 -3.57
N LYS A 42 7.60 -0.18 -2.58
CA LYS A 42 7.37 0.17 -1.18
C LYS A 42 8.04 1.50 -0.82
N GLN A 43 7.22 2.53 -0.61
CA GLN A 43 7.65 3.90 -0.36
C GLN A 43 7.87 4.21 1.12
N PRO A 44 8.54 5.34 1.45
CA PRO A 44 8.62 5.82 2.82
C PRO A 44 7.22 6.08 3.41
N GLY A 45 6.86 5.31 4.44
CA GLY A 45 5.57 5.41 5.15
C GLY A 45 4.60 4.27 4.86
N GLU A 46 4.87 3.48 3.82
CA GLU A 46 4.14 2.26 3.51
C GLU A 46 4.67 1.09 4.35
N GLU A 47 3.77 0.26 4.87
CA GLU A 47 4.15 -0.97 5.59
C GLU A 47 4.43 -2.11 4.60
N CYS A 48 3.74 -2.10 3.47
CA CYS A 48 3.84 -3.02 2.34
C CYS A 48 3.44 -2.29 1.04
N ASP A 49 3.84 -2.83 -0.10
CA ASP A 49 3.27 -2.55 -1.42
C ASP A 49 3.48 -3.83 -2.24
N ASP A 50 2.40 -4.42 -2.74
CA ASP A 50 2.44 -5.66 -3.53
C ASP A 50 2.04 -5.45 -4.99
N GLY A 51 1.99 -4.19 -5.44
CA GLY A 51 1.68 -3.81 -6.81
C GLY A 51 0.22 -3.96 -7.20
N ASN A 52 -0.70 -4.02 -6.25
CA ASN A 52 -2.13 -4.08 -6.53
C ASN A 52 -2.99 -3.23 -5.56
N GLN A 53 -4.32 -3.21 -5.77
CA GLN A 53 -5.27 -2.46 -4.92
C GLN A 53 -6.35 -3.38 -4.31
N ILE A 54 -5.95 -4.54 -3.81
CA ILE A 54 -6.83 -5.57 -3.28
C ILE A 54 -6.67 -5.61 -1.76
N ASN A 55 -7.78 -5.51 -1.01
CA ASN A 55 -7.72 -5.53 0.47
C ASN A 55 -7.69 -6.93 1.08
N THR A 56 -7.99 -7.95 0.28
CA THR A 56 -8.18 -9.34 0.72
C THR A 56 -6.94 -10.21 0.48
N ASP A 57 -5.77 -9.61 0.31
CA ASP A 57 -4.48 -10.30 0.27
C ASP A 57 -3.62 -9.87 1.47
N THR A 58 -2.30 -9.95 1.37
CA THR A 58 -1.41 -9.60 2.49
C THR A 58 -1.15 -8.09 2.62
N CYS A 59 -1.47 -7.28 1.61
CA CYS A 59 -1.23 -5.84 1.61
C CYS A 59 -2.47 -5.07 1.17
N THR A 60 -3.08 -4.35 2.11
CA THR A 60 -4.27 -3.56 1.82
C THR A 60 -3.98 -2.41 0.84
N ASN A 61 -5.03 -1.88 0.20
CA ASN A 61 -4.97 -0.77 -0.74
C ASN A 61 -4.58 0.60 -0.12
N VAL A 62 -4.36 0.62 1.19
CA VAL A 62 -3.80 1.75 1.94
C VAL A 62 -2.37 1.46 2.42
N CYS A 63 -1.73 0.43 1.86
CA CYS A 63 -0.35 0.02 2.09
C CYS A 63 -0.06 -0.28 3.55
N LYS A 64 -1.03 -0.94 4.17
CA LYS A 64 -0.95 -1.54 5.49
C LYS A 64 -0.98 -3.05 5.34
N ASN A 65 -0.14 -3.72 6.13
CA ASN A 65 -0.20 -5.18 6.20
C ASN A 65 -1.61 -5.59 6.65
N ALA A 66 -2.12 -6.64 6.02
CA ALA A 66 -3.34 -7.34 6.43
C ALA A 66 -3.29 -7.69 7.91
N LYS A 67 -4.40 -7.45 8.61
CA LYS A 67 -4.53 -7.72 10.04
C LYS A 67 -5.95 -8.15 10.36
N CYS A 68 -6.05 -9.15 11.22
CA CYS A 68 -7.31 -9.52 11.82
C CYS A 68 -8.04 -8.32 12.45
N GLY A 69 -9.34 -8.26 12.19
CA GLY A 69 -10.24 -7.21 12.65
C GLY A 69 -10.19 -5.94 11.81
N ASP A 70 -9.61 -5.98 10.61
CA ASP A 70 -9.53 -4.80 9.72
C ASP A 70 -10.71 -4.70 8.73
N GLY A 71 -11.63 -5.67 8.77
CA GLY A 71 -12.85 -5.71 7.99
C GLY A 71 -12.71 -6.47 6.68
N TYR A 72 -11.54 -7.05 6.38
CA TYR A 72 -11.29 -7.80 5.17
C TYR A 72 -10.80 -9.20 5.51
N LYS A 73 -11.56 -10.23 5.15
CA LYS A 73 -11.09 -11.60 5.29
C LYS A 73 -9.91 -11.87 4.34
N GLN A 74 -8.72 -12.07 4.90
CA GLN A 74 -7.47 -12.24 4.19
C GLN A 74 -6.97 -13.70 4.20
N PRO A 75 -5.91 -14.04 3.44
CA PRO A 75 -5.39 -15.40 3.40
C PRO A 75 -4.86 -15.83 4.77
N GLY A 76 -5.40 -16.93 5.31
CA GLY A 76 -5.03 -17.46 6.62
C GLY A 76 -6.06 -17.18 7.71
N GLU A 77 -7.01 -16.28 7.47
CA GLU A 77 -8.10 -15.99 8.40
C GLU A 77 -9.30 -16.88 8.14
N ALA A 78 -9.91 -17.41 9.20
CA ALA A 78 -11.14 -18.18 9.09
C ALA A 78 -12.37 -17.25 8.95
N CYS A 79 -12.31 -16.09 9.59
CA CYS A 79 -13.30 -15.02 9.60
C CYS A 79 -12.59 -13.66 9.76
N ASP A 80 -13.30 -12.57 9.47
CA ASP A 80 -12.97 -11.22 9.89
C ASP A 80 -14.30 -10.46 9.98
N ASP A 81 -14.61 -9.89 11.15
CA ASP A 81 -15.85 -9.15 11.40
C ASP A 81 -15.62 -7.65 11.65
N GLY A 82 -14.44 -7.16 11.27
CA GLY A 82 -14.04 -5.76 11.40
C GLY A 82 -13.74 -5.30 12.82
N ASN A 83 -13.55 -6.23 13.76
CA ASN A 83 -13.14 -5.89 15.11
C ASN A 83 -12.29 -7.00 15.77
N LEU A 84 -11.87 -6.78 17.02
CA LEU A 84 -11.03 -7.71 17.80
C LEU A 84 -11.70 -8.13 19.11
N ASN A 85 -13.03 -8.07 19.17
CA ASN A 85 -13.78 -8.59 20.29
C ASN A 85 -13.82 -10.12 20.20
N ASN A 86 -14.18 -10.75 21.32
CA ASN A 86 -14.47 -12.17 21.33
C ASN A 86 -15.92 -12.35 21.79
N GLY A 87 -16.53 -13.46 21.42
CA GLY A 87 -17.93 -13.79 21.64
C GLY A 87 -18.92 -13.13 20.67
N ASP A 88 -18.50 -12.64 19.51
CA ASP A 88 -19.37 -12.05 18.47
C ASP A 88 -19.34 -12.80 17.13
N GLY A 89 -18.61 -13.92 17.08
CA GLY A 89 -18.61 -14.86 15.95
C GLY A 89 -17.28 -14.91 15.22
N CYS A 90 -16.39 -13.96 15.48
CA CYS A 90 -15.01 -14.00 15.03
C CYS A 90 -14.07 -13.57 16.16
N SER A 91 -13.13 -14.44 16.53
CA SER A 91 -12.22 -14.12 17.61
C SER A 91 -11.20 -13.06 17.22
N ASN A 92 -10.51 -12.50 18.22
CA ASN A 92 -9.40 -11.57 18.02
C ASN A 92 -8.15 -12.17 17.34
N THR A 93 -8.18 -13.47 17.03
CA THR A 93 -7.17 -14.16 16.21
C THR A 93 -7.74 -14.63 14.87
N CYS A 94 -8.93 -14.15 14.48
CA CYS A 94 -9.62 -14.46 13.23
C CYS A 94 -9.92 -15.95 13.06
N GLU A 95 -10.23 -16.60 14.18
CA GLU A 95 -10.79 -17.95 14.24
C GLU A 95 -12.31 -17.86 14.45
N ILE A 96 -13.04 -18.77 13.82
CA ILE A 96 -14.50 -18.82 13.98
C ILE A 96 -14.83 -19.24 15.41
N GLU A 97 -15.74 -18.51 16.03
CA GLU A 97 -16.24 -18.79 17.38
C GLU A 97 -17.78 -18.74 17.40
N PRO A 98 -18.43 -19.28 18.44
CA PRO A 98 -19.85 -19.04 18.67
C PRO A 98 -20.07 -17.58 19.07
N GLY A 99 -20.93 -16.88 18.33
CA GLY A 99 -21.41 -15.52 18.64
C GLY A 99 -22.86 -15.49 19.14
#